data_AF-A0A1I6XN21-F1
#
_entry.id   AF-A0A1I6XN21-F1
#
_cell.length_a   1.000
_cell.length_b   1.000
_cell.length_c   1.000
_cell.angle_alpha   90.00
_cell.angle_beta   90.00
_cell.angle_gamma   90.00
#
_symmetry.space_group_name_H-M   'P 1'
#
loop_
_entity.id
_entity.type
_entity.pdbx_description
1 polymer ?
#
loop_
_entity_poly.entity_id
_entity_poly.type
_entity_poly.pdbx_seq_one_letter_code
_entity_poly.pdbx_strand_id
1 'polypeptide(L)'
;MSLTKKKSRSITVKNKTYRYSISQSSTANPEIFQLKVTIQIASGTGSYLVVEGFQTRDFWLDASNIDKHDSREYITLTPADIAKFIHEALKLGWKPDEKGAAFRLNKK
;
A
#
# COMPACT_ATOMS: atom_id res chain seq x y z
N MET A 1 -8.67 9.43 -11.17
CA MET A 1 -9.22 9.00 -9.87
C MET A 1 -8.39 9.62 -8.75
N SER A 2 -8.85 10.70 -8.12
CA SER A 2 -8.10 11.32 -7.02
C SER A 2 -8.42 10.62 -5.69
N LEU A 3 -7.41 10.39 -4.84
CA LEU A 3 -7.59 9.81 -3.52
C LEU A 3 -8.46 10.72 -2.65
N THR A 4 -9.60 10.20 -2.16
CA THR A 4 -10.45 10.94 -1.23
C THR A 4 -9.72 11.17 0.10
N LYS A 5 -9.71 12.43 0.57
CA LYS A 5 -9.00 12.84 1.81
C LYS A 5 -9.39 12.00 3.04
N LYS A 6 -10.62 11.47 3.08
CA LYS A 6 -11.20 10.80 4.26
C LYS A 6 -10.59 9.42 4.58
N LYS A 7 -9.96 8.74 3.61
CA LYS A 7 -9.34 7.41 3.79
C LYS A 7 -7.85 7.37 3.45
N SER A 8 -7.24 8.53 3.20
CA SER A 8 -5.82 8.64 2.88
C SER A 8 -5.03 9.21 4.07
N ARG A 9 -3.86 8.64 4.30
CA ARG A 9 -2.87 9.12 5.28
C ARG A 9 -1.80 9.91 4.55
N SER A 10 -1.17 10.87 5.22
CA SER A 10 -0.09 11.69 4.67
C SER A 10 1.28 11.24 5.16
N ILE A 11 2.29 11.31 4.30
CA ILE A 11 3.69 11.02 4.64
C ILE A 11 4.62 11.95 3.87
N THR A 12 5.69 12.42 4.51
CA THR A 12 6.72 13.24 3.84
C THR A 12 7.95 12.40 3.57
N VAL A 13 8.38 12.35 2.31
CA VAL A 13 9.56 11.60 1.88
C VAL A 13 10.41 12.52 1.01
N LYS A 14 11.69 12.71 1.36
CA LYS A 14 12.64 13.57 0.63
C LYS A 14 12.07 14.95 0.28
N ASN A 15 11.48 15.63 1.27
CA ASN A 15 10.89 16.96 1.14
C ASN A 15 9.65 17.06 0.21
N LYS A 16 9.07 15.93 -0.20
CA LYS A 16 7.79 15.87 -0.91
C LYS A 16 6.74 15.21 -0.03
N THR A 17 5.56 15.82 0.01
CA THR A 17 4.42 15.28 0.75
C THR A 17 3.60 14.39 -0.17
N TYR A 18 3.35 13.17 0.28
CA TYR A 18 2.55 12.16 -0.39
C TYR A 18 1.31 11.86 0.44
N ARG A 19 0.29 11.34 -0.23
CA ARG A 19 -0.88 10.69 0.37
C ARG A 19 -0.92 9.24 -0.05
N TYR A 20 -1.26 8.37 0.87
CA TYR A 20 -1.43 6.96 0.60
C TYR A 20 -2.72 6.43 1.20
N SER A 21 -3.32 5.42 0.55
CA SER A 21 -4.40 4.62 1.11
C SER A 21 -4.05 3.15 1.00
N ILE A 22 -4.50 2.38 1.98
CA ILE A 22 -4.43 0.93 1.95
C ILE A 22 -5.86 0.44 1.72
N SER A 23 -6.05 -0.35 0.69
CA SER A 23 -7.32 -1.00 0.37
C SER A 23 -7.14 -2.51 0.41
N GLN A 24 -8.16 -3.21 0.90
CA GLN A 24 -8.22 -4.65 0.89
C GLN A 24 -9.12 -5.10 -0.26
N SER A 25 -8.73 -6.15 -0.96
CA SER A 25 -9.57 -6.84 -1.95
C SER A 25 -9.62 -8.33 -1.63
N SER A 26 -10.82 -8.88 -1.59
CA SER A 26 -11.04 -10.31 -1.43
C SER A 26 -10.45 -11.08 -2.60
N THR A 27 -9.90 -12.26 -2.34
CA THR A 27 -9.48 -13.19 -3.39
C THR A 27 -10.54 -14.27 -3.60
N ALA A 28 -10.30 -15.19 -4.55
CA ALA A 28 -11.16 -16.36 -4.75
C ALA A 28 -11.20 -17.28 -3.52
N ASN A 29 -10.17 -17.23 -2.68
CA ASN A 29 -10.17 -17.90 -1.37
C ASN A 29 -10.71 -16.91 -0.32
N PRO A 30 -11.83 -17.21 0.36
CA PRO A 30 -12.42 -16.33 1.37
C PRO A 30 -11.52 -16.09 2.58
N GLU A 31 -10.52 -16.95 2.79
CA GLU A 31 -9.56 -16.79 3.88
C GLU A 31 -8.41 -15.83 3.54
N ILE A 32 -8.21 -15.47 2.26
CA ILE A 32 -7.06 -14.69 1.80
C ILE A 32 -7.51 -13.33 1.25
N PHE A 33 -6.88 -12.27 1.76
CA PHE A 33 -7.04 -10.90 1.28
C PHE A 33 -5.77 -10.42 0.62
N GLN A 34 -5.95 -9.61 -0.43
CA GLN A 34 -4.88 -8.83 -1.02
C GLN A 34 -4.88 -7.41 -0.47
N LEU A 35 -3.73 -6.93 -0.02
CA LEU A 35 -3.53 -5.52 0.30
C LEU A 35 -2.99 -4.80 -0.92
N LYS A 36 -3.65 -3.70 -1.27
CA LYS A 36 -3.25 -2.77 -2.30
C LYS A 36 -2.95 -1.42 -1.67
N VAL A 37 -1.75 -0.90 -1.92
CA VAL A 37 -1.33 0.41 -1.47
C VAL A 37 -1.33 1.37 -2.65
N THR A 38 -2.13 2.41 -2.58
CA THR A 38 -2.13 3.48 -3.60
C THR A 38 -1.49 4.72 -3.01
N ILE A 39 -0.50 5.28 -3.68
CA ILE A 39 0.29 6.42 -3.25
C ILE A 39 0.23 7.50 -4.34
N GLN A 40 0.06 8.76 -3.94
CA GLN A 40 -0.01 9.92 -4.83
C GLN A 40 0.68 11.10 -4.17
N ILE A 41 1.22 12.04 -4.96
CA ILE A 41 1.68 13.32 -4.42
C ILE A 41 0.51 14.13 -3.83
N ALA A 42 0.74 14.85 -2.73
CA ALA A 42 -0.33 15.52 -1.98
C ALA A 42 -1.02 16.66 -2.76
N SER A 43 -0.33 17.25 -3.75
CA SER A 43 -0.90 18.24 -4.68
C SER A 43 -1.96 17.65 -5.61
N GLY A 44 -2.01 16.32 -5.75
CA GLY A 44 -3.01 15.62 -6.56
C GLY A 44 -2.76 15.68 -8.07
N THR A 45 -1.66 16.30 -8.52
CA THR A 45 -1.42 16.63 -9.93
C THR A 45 -0.60 15.60 -10.71
N GLY A 46 0.00 14.61 -10.06
CA GLY A 46 0.90 13.66 -10.71
C GLY A 46 0.39 12.22 -10.79
N SER A 47 1.29 11.30 -11.17
CA SER A 47 1.03 9.87 -11.32
C SER A 47 0.79 9.17 -9.96
N TYR A 48 0.09 8.04 -10.01
CA TYR A 48 -0.16 7.15 -8.88
C TYR A 48 0.88 6.05 -8.86
N LEU A 49 1.36 5.69 -7.68
CA LEU A 49 2.07 4.45 -7.42
C LEU A 49 1.09 3.45 -6.80
N VAL A 50 0.97 2.29 -7.41
CA VAL A 50 0.16 1.18 -6.90
C VAL A 50 1.11 0.06 -6.52
N VAL A 51 1.12 -0.31 -5.25
CA VAL A 51 1.88 -1.45 -4.74
C VAL A 51 0.91 -2.60 -4.48
N GLU A 52 1.15 -3.72 -5.15
CA GLU A 52 0.32 -4.93 -5.08
C GLU A 52 1.19 -6.15 -4.70
N GLY A 53 0.55 -7.26 -4.32
CA GLY A 53 1.23 -8.53 -4.05
C GLY A 53 1.33 -8.93 -2.58
N PHE A 54 0.87 -8.09 -1.65
CA PHE A 54 0.71 -8.49 -0.26
C PHE A 54 -0.53 -9.38 -0.11
N GLN A 55 -0.34 -10.61 0.37
CA GLN A 55 -1.41 -11.52 0.73
C GLN A 55 -1.41 -11.74 2.25
N THR A 56 -2.58 -11.65 2.88
CA THR A 56 -2.75 -11.86 4.32
C THR A 56 -4.00 -12.68 4.57
N ARG A 57 -4.02 -13.50 5.63
CA ARG A 57 -5.20 -14.27 6.04
C ARG A 57 -6.17 -13.44 6.89
N ASP A 58 -7.46 -13.79 6.93
CA ASP A 58 -8.41 -13.19 7.89
C ASP A 58 -8.00 -13.53 9.33
N PHE A 59 -7.71 -12.50 10.13
CA PHE A 59 -7.44 -12.67 11.55
C PHE A 59 -8.65 -13.24 12.32
N TRP A 60 -9.88 -12.94 11.88
CA TRP A 60 -11.09 -13.37 12.58
C TRP A 60 -11.40 -14.86 12.41
N LEU A 61 -10.93 -15.49 11.34
CA LEU A 61 -11.10 -16.93 11.14
C LEU A 61 -10.19 -17.76 12.07
N ASP A 62 -9.05 -17.20 12.50
CA ASP A 62 -8.09 -17.89 13.35
C ASP A 62 -8.19 -17.53 14.85
N ALA A 63 -9.18 -16.71 15.24
CA ALA A 63 -9.34 -16.21 16.62
C ALA A 63 -9.52 -17.32 17.70
N SER A 64 -9.73 -18.57 17.30
CA SER A 64 -9.79 -19.72 18.21
C SER A 64 -8.41 -20.19 18.72
N ASN A 65 -7.30 -19.74 18.11
CA ASN A 65 -5.93 -20.18 18.40
C ASN A 65 -4.95 -19.01 18.66
N ILE A 66 -5.43 -17.94 19.30
CA ILE A 66 -4.68 -16.69 19.58
C ILE A 66 -3.32 -16.93 20.26
N ASP A 67 -3.18 -17.96 21.09
CA ASP A 67 -1.94 -18.30 21.83
C ASP A 67 -0.78 -18.79 20.93
N LYS A 68 -1.03 -19.11 19.65
CA LYS A 68 -0.02 -19.70 18.75
C LYS A 68 0.36 -18.83 17.55
N HIS A 69 -0.18 -17.62 17.40
CA HIS A 69 0.09 -16.83 16.21
C HIS A 69 1.47 -16.17 16.22
N ASP A 70 2.31 -16.62 15.29
CA ASP A 70 3.52 -15.91 14.90
C ASP A 70 3.07 -14.64 14.15
N SER A 71 3.44 -13.47 14.67
CA SER A 71 3.22 -12.15 14.06
C SER A 71 3.65 -12.00 12.59
N ARG A 72 4.32 -13.02 12.03
CA ARG A 72 4.67 -13.18 10.62
C ARG A 72 3.50 -13.50 9.69
N GLU A 73 2.36 -13.97 10.20
CA GLU A 73 1.20 -14.35 9.38
C GLU A 73 0.29 -13.17 9.00
N TYR A 74 0.47 -12.01 9.63
CA TYR A 74 -0.33 -10.82 9.39
C TYR A 74 0.54 -9.65 8.95
N ILE A 75 0.35 -9.18 7.71
CA ILE A 75 1.14 -8.08 7.16
C ILE A 75 0.63 -6.76 7.72
N THR A 76 1.46 -6.13 8.57
CA THR A 76 1.23 -4.76 9.03
C THR A 76 2.07 -3.79 8.19
N LEU A 77 1.40 -2.94 7.40
CA LEU A 77 2.07 -1.91 6.62
C LEU A 77 2.30 -0.65 7.46
N THR A 78 3.56 -0.37 7.78
CA THR A 78 3.94 0.83 8.53
C THR A 78 4.25 2.01 7.60
N PRO A 79 4.20 3.27 8.08
CA PRO A 79 4.67 4.42 7.30
C PRO A 79 6.11 4.27 6.79
N ALA A 80 6.98 3.56 7.52
CA ALA A 80 8.34 3.28 7.09
C ALA A 80 8.37 2.38 5.85
N ASP A 81 7.46 1.40 5.74
CA ASP A 81 7.33 0.56 4.56
C ASP A 81 6.81 1.35 3.35
N ILE A 82 5.86 2.27 3.58
CA ILE A 82 5.40 3.19 2.54
C ILE A 82 6.57 4.04 2.00
N ALA A 83 7.42 4.56 2.88
CA ALA A 83 8.60 5.32 2.47
C ALA A 83 9.59 4.47 1.65
N LYS A 84 9.78 3.18 2.02
CA LYS A 84 10.60 2.24 1.25
C LYS A 84 10.00 2.01 -0.16
N PHE A 85 8.68 1.81 -0.27
CA PHE A 85 8.03 1.63 -1.58
C PHE A 85 8.19 2.86 -2.47
N ILE A 86 8.05 4.06 -1.90
CA ILE A 86 8.28 5.32 -2.63
C ILE A 86 9.74 5.38 -3.12
N HIS A 87 10.71 5.09 -2.25
CA HIS A 87 12.12 5.09 -2.62
C HIS A 87 12.45 4.09 -3.72
N GLU A 88 11.90 2.89 -3.65
CA GLU A 88 12.11 1.84 -4.64
C GLU A 88 11.46 2.18 -5.98
N ALA A 89 10.21 2.66 -5.98
CA ALA A 89 9.54 3.11 -7.19
C ALA A 89 10.30 4.25 -7.86
N LEU A 90 10.80 5.23 -7.09
CA LEU A 90 11.65 6.31 -7.61
C LEU A 90 12.92 5.76 -8.28
N LYS A 91 13.57 4.75 -7.69
CA LYS A 91 14.74 4.08 -8.29
C LYS A 91 14.39 3.33 -9.58
N LEU A 92 13.19 2.78 -9.68
CA LEU A 92 12.67 2.07 -10.86
C LEU A 92 12.11 3.01 -11.94
N GLY A 93 12.26 4.33 -11.77
CA GLY A 93 11.85 5.31 -12.77
C GLY A 93 10.42 5.85 -12.61
N TRP A 94 9.77 5.60 -11.47
CA TRP A 94 8.51 6.28 -11.16
C TRP A 94 8.74 7.78 -11.00
N LYS A 95 7.95 8.59 -11.70
CA LYS A 95 7.99 10.05 -11.65
C LYS A 95 6.70 10.59 -11.05
N PRO A 96 6.66 10.91 -9.74
CA PRO A 96 5.43 11.27 -9.04
C PRO A 96 4.83 12.60 -9.47
N ASP A 97 5.60 13.49 -10.10
CA ASP A 97 5.13 14.82 -10.55
C ASP A 97 4.63 14.82 -12.00
N GLU A 98 5.00 13.81 -12.78
CA GLU A 98 4.54 13.68 -14.17
C GLU A 98 3.13 13.08 -14.19
N LYS A 99 2.21 13.70 -14.95
CA LYS A 99 0.91 13.11 -15.24
C LYS A 99 1.10 11.94 -16.19
N GLY A 100 0.53 10.79 -15.83
CA GLY A 100 0.62 9.59 -16.65
C GLY A 100 -0.11 8.41 -16.04
N ALA A 101 0.08 7.25 -16.66
CA ALA A 101 -0.43 5.99 -16.14
C ALA A 101 0.10 5.70 -14.73
N ALA A 102 -0.65 4.89 -13.98
CA ALA A 102 -0.23 4.45 -12.67
C ALA A 102 1.00 3.53 -12.78
N PHE A 103 2.05 3.84 -12.01
CA PHE A 103 3.22 2.99 -11.88
C PHE A 103 2.90 1.84 -10.93
N ARG A 104 3.17 0.60 -11.35
CA ARG A 104 2.84 -0.59 -10.56
C ARG A 104 4.11 -1.23 -10.02
N LEU A 105 4.12 -1.46 -8.71
CA LEU A 105 5.19 -2.17 -8.00
C LEU A 105 4.60 -3.47 -7.43
N ASN A 106 5.00 -4.62 -7.99
CA ASN A 106 4.59 -5.91 -7.47
C ASN A 106 5.61 -6.41 -6.45
N LYS A 107 5.17 -6.63 -5.21
CA LYS A 107 5.92 -7.37 -4.20
C LYS A 107 5.60 -8.85 -4.36
N LYS A 108 6.59 -9.64 -4.78
CA LYS A 108 6.53 -11.10 -4.78
C LYS A 108 6.87 -11.63 -3.39
#